data_AF-A0A2E2N8B0-F1
#
_entry.id   AF-A0A2E2N8B0-F1
#
_cell.length_a   1.000
_cell.length_b   1.000
_cell.length_c   1.000
_cell.angle_alpha   90.00
_cell.angle_beta   90.00
_cell.angle_gamma   90.00
#
_symmetry.space_group_name_H-M   'P 1'
#
loop_
_entity.id
_entity.type
_entity.pdbx_description
1 polymer ?
#
loop_
_entity_poly.entity_id
_entity_poly.type
_entity_poly.pdbx_seq_one_letter_code
_entity_poly.pdbx_strand_id
1 'polypeptide(L)'
;MDPVARCKVDTSIERVAIGDVQFPLGVYPVEKMEAVQGYAVEFESTDLDADPIDGDAALEQWPDRYVYDIVVSAPRLWHLCLRLISMMPPRFYPILDYIGHDAFREIDPYISYDLIPQDRFLDGVRRYRPFLMEDGMCGFGAMSEEPFMYFFVDEHKIVTVRIEPAMKERLDRLLETFGLREIAEPAGADAAAHEHRSVLVTPDDEPDMLSADEVVEWLREEWRLTLNVDPEVNADDAGRPLGYTPFRCIVRWPGAAGAYRHTEVLVVAQCLAEAEDLTFDACATIETTPDATEESPAIVSADRLTAAQLAEFLGHDRPDAVEYEQTSAVLRMRNLDES
;
A
#
# COMPACT_ATOMS: atom_id res chain seq x y z
N MET A 1 -26.23 -12.58 8.21
CA MET A 1 -25.39 -11.80 7.30
C MET A 1 -24.43 -11.09 8.21
N ASP A 2 -23.15 -11.43 8.15
CA ASP A 2 -22.13 -10.62 8.80
C ASP A 2 -22.29 -9.16 8.34
N PRO A 3 -22.12 -8.17 9.24
CA PRO A 3 -21.94 -6.81 8.80
C PRO A 3 -20.78 -6.79 7.80
N VAL A 4 -21.05 -6.36 6.57
CA VAL A 4 -20.03 -6.29 5.53
C VAL A 4 -19.03 -5.22 5.96
N ALA A 5 -17.87 -5.64 6.46
CA ALA A 5 -16.77 -4.75 6.86
C ALA A 5 -16.53 -3.66 5.80
N ARG A 6 -16.34 -2.43 6.22
CA ARG A 6 -16.36 -1.25 5.35
C ARG A 6 -15.41 -0.21 5.92
N CYS A 7 -15.02 0.77 5.11
CA CYS A 7 -14.31 1.95 5.59
C CYS A 7 -15.11 3.21 5.22
N LYS A 8 -14.89 4.30 5.96
CA LYS A 8 -15.58 5.56 5.73
C LYS A 8 -14.63 6.73 5.98
N VAL A 9 -14.74 7.76 5.15
CA VAL A 9 -14.04 9.03 5.35
C VAL A 9 -14.62 9.79 6.55
N ASP A 10 -13.75 10.45 7.32
CA ASP A 10 -14.14 11.51 8.24
C ASP A 10 -14.73 12.71 7.49
N THR A 11 -16.03 12.90 7.66
CA THR A 11 -16.78 14.00 7.04
C THR A 11 -16.46 15.37 7.63
N SER A 12 -15.68 15.45 8.72
CA SER A 12 -15.18 16.69 9.27
C SER A 12 -14.03 17.29 8.45
N ILE A 13 -13.37 16.48 7.61
CA ILE A 13 -12.24 16.91 6.80
C ILE A 13 -12.73 17.72 5.61
N GLU A 14 -12.24 18.96 5.49
CA GLU A 14 -12.52 19.82 4.36
C GLU A 14 -11.57 19.54 3.18
N ARG A 15 -12.13 19.49 1.97
CA ARG A 15 -11.36 19.28 0.75
C ARG A 15 -10.66 20.57 0.32
N VAL A 16 -9.35 20.48 0.09
CA VAL A 16 -8.55 21.57 -0.48
C VAL A 16 -8.79 21.65 -1.99
N ALA A 17 -8.96 22.88 -2.49
CA ALA A 17 -9.11 23.15 -3.91
C ALA A 17 -8.24 24.34 -4.33
N ILE A 18 -7.54 24.21 -5.46
CA ILE A 18 -6.75 25.27 -6.08
C ILE A 18 -7.21 25.40 -7.54
N GLY A 19 -7.80 26.55 -7.88
CA GLY A 19 -8.41 26.76 -9.20
C GLY A 19 -9.53 25.74 -9.45
N ASP A 20 -9.42 25.01 -10.55
CA ASP A 20 -10.37 23.97 -10.94
C ASP A 20 -9.98 22.56 -10.45
N VAL A 21 -8.89 22.44 -9.69
CA VAL A 21 -8.40 21.17 -9.15
C VAL A 21 -8.88 20.98 -7.73
N GLN A 22 -9.54 19.85 -7.49
CA GLN A 22 -9.91 19.40 -6.15
C GLN A 22 -9.01 18.24 -5.75
N PHE A 23 -8.23 18.43 -4.69
CA PHE A 23 -7.30 17.43 -4.19
C PHE A 23 -8.02 16.31 -3.44
N PRO A 24 -7.43 15.12 -3.33
CA PRO A 24 -7.87 14.08 -2.39
C PRO A 24 -7.92 14.62 -0.96
N LEU A 25 -8.69 13.98 -0.08
CA LEU A 25 -8.79 14.45 1.31
C LEU A 25 -7.51 14.20 2.12
N GLY A 26 -6.78 13.13 1.79
CA GLY A 26 -5.61 12.67 2.52
C GLY A 26 -4.28 13.17 1.98
N VAL A 27 -4.27 13.85 0.84
CA VAL A 27 -3.05 14.44 0.27
C VAL A 27 -3.36 15.78 -0.39
N TYR A 28 -2.62 16.82 -0.01
CA TYR A 28 -2.80 18.18 -0.51
C TYR A 28 -1.52 19.01 -0.34
N PRO A 29 -1.29 20.01 -1.20
CA PRO A 29 -0.15 20.91 -1.06
C PRO A 29 -0.30 21.83 0.16
N VAL A 30 0.77 22.00 0.92
CA VAL A 30 0.87 22.96 2.04
C VAL A 30 1.55 24.27 1.64
N GLU A 31 2.26 24.26 0.52
CA GLU A 31 2.85 25.44 -0.07
C GLU A 31 2.02 25.99 -1.24
N LYS A 32 2.26 27.26 -1.59
CA LYS A 32 1.56 27.90 -2.69
C LYS A 32 2.04 27.31 -4.02
N MET A 33 1.10 26.80 -4.81
CA MET A 33 1.33 26.27 -6.14
C MET A 33 0.22 26.62 -7.13
N GLU A 34 0.41 26.31 -8.41
CA GLU A 34 -0.63 26.34 -9.45
C GLU A 34 -0.98 24.93 -9.87
N ALA A 35 -2.20 24.49 -9.57
CA ALA A 35 -2.65 23.14 -9.89
C ALA A 35 -3.18 23.06 -11.32
N VAL A 36 -2.72 22.06 -12.07
CA VAL A 36 -3.03 21.93 -13.51
C VAL A 36 -3.39 20.49 -13.83
N GLN A 37 -4.63 20.28 -14.27
CA GLN A 37 -5.10 18.99 -14.77
C GLN A 37 -4.68 18.78 -16.23
N GLY A 38 -4.38 17.54 -16.57
CA GLY A 38 -3.95 17.14 -17.90
C GLY A 38 -3.15 15.84 -17.82
N TYR A 39 -2.42 15.55 -18.87
CA TYR A 39 -1.46 14.46 -18.85
C TYR A 39 -0.16 14.85 -19.55
N ALA A 40 0.97 14.35 -19.06
CA ALA A 40 2.20 14.25 -19.82
C ALA A 40 2.27 12.86 -20.45
N VAL A 41 2.95 12.74 -21.59
CA VAL A 41 3.19 11.44 -22.22
C VAL A 41 4.60 11.38 -22.79
N GLU A 42 5.28 10.29 -22.52
CA GLU A 42 6.59 9.98 -23.10
C GLU A 42 6.62 8.56 -23.67
N PHE A 43 7.58 8.31 -24.56
CA PHE A 43 7.80 6.99 -25.14
C PHE A 43 9.11 6.42 -24.59
N GLU A 44 9.02 5.24 -23.99
CA GLU A 44 10.16 4.50 -23.47
C GLU A 44 10.40 3.26 -24.36
N SER A 45 11.61 3.14 -24.90
CA SER A 45 12.03 2.00 -25.72
C SER A 45 12.67 0.92 -24.84
N THR A 46 12.42 -0.34 -25.17
CA THR A 46 13.06 -1.52 -24.55
C THR A 46 14.58 -1.52 -24.75
N ASP A 47 15.05 -0.90 -25.84
CA ASP A 47 16.47 -0.90 -26.26
C ASP A 47 17.31 0.16 -25.55
N LEU A 48 16.74 0.96 -24.65
CA LEU A 48 17.53 1.84 -23.81
C LEU A 48 18.21 0.96 -22.75
N ASP A 49 19.53 0.81 -22.86
CA ASP A 49 20.40 0.41 -21.76
C ASP A 49 20.13 1.38 -20.60
N ALA A 50 19.10 1.12 -19.80
CA ALA A 50 18.84 1.87 -18.60
C ALA A 50 20.08 1.69 -17.74
N ASP A 51 20.87 2.76 -17.58
CA ASP A 51 21.84 2.81 -16.50
C ASP A 51 21.07 2.44 -15.23
N PRO A 52 21.51 1.42 -14.46
CA PRO A 52 20.83 1.00 -13.25
C PRO A 52 21.00 2.12 -12.22
N ILE A 53 20.14 3.14 -12.29
CA ILE A 53 20.16 4.29 -11.39
C ILE A 53 19.46 3.95 -10.08
N ASP A 54 18.60 2.93 -10.06
CA ASP A 54 18.04 2.37 -8.83
C ASP A 54 18.27 0.87 -8.78
N GLY A 55 18.64 0.35 -7.61
CA GLY A 55 19.08 -1.03 -7.37
C GLY A 55 18.10 -2.14 -7.77
N ASP A 56 16.87 -1.80 -8.16
CA ASP A 56 15.82 -2.71 -8.64
C ASP A 56 15.64 -2.71 -10.18
N ALA A 57 16.22 -1.75 -10.91
CA ALA A 57 16.02 -1.61 -12.36
C ALA A 57 16.67 -2.72 -13.20
N ALA A 58 17.47 -3.60 -12.60
CA ALA A 58 18.20 -4.65 -13.32
C ALA A 58 17.33 -5.88 -13.71
N LEU A 59 16.11 -6.00 -13.18
CA LEU A 59 15.28 -7.21 -13.35
C LEU A 59 14.05 -7.03 -14.24
N GLU A 60 13.63 -5.80 -14.50
CA GLU A 60 12.37 -5.54 -15.19
C GLU A 60 12.60 -4.85 -16.55
N GLN A 61 12.84 -5.66 -17.59
CA GLN A 61 12.84 -5.18 -18.98
C GLN A 61 11.40 -5.12 -19.50
N TRP A 62 10.82 -3.93 -19.46
CA TRP A 62 9.47 -3.66 -19.94
C TRP A 62 9.50 -3.45 -21.46
N PRO A 63 8.44 -3.86 -22.20
CA PRO A 63 8.38 -3.64 -23.64
C PRO A 63 8.33 -2.14 -23.99
N ASP A 64 8.49 -1.84 -25.28
CA ASP A 64 8.25 -0.52 -25.84
C ASP A 64 6.88 -0.02 -25.37
N ARG A 65 6.84 1.19 -24.84
CA ARG A 65 5.63 1.67 -24.16
C ARG A 65 5.52 3.18 -24.20
N TYR A 66 4.29 3.65 -24.07
CA TYR A 66 4.02 5.03 -23.70
C TYR A 66 3.75 5.08 -22.20
N VAL A 67 4.36 6.04 -21.52
CA VAL A 67 4.12 6.36 -20.11
C VAL A 67 3.31 7.64 -20.05
N TYR A 68 2.20 7.61 -19.33
CA TYR A 68 1.32 8.75 -19.11
C TYR A 68 1.31 9.07 -17.63
N ASP A 69 1.55 10.33 -17.29
CA ASP A 69 1.31 10.85 -15.95
C ASP A 69 0.10 11.76 -16.00
N ILE A 70 -0.97 11.37 -15.31
CA ILE A 70 -2.30 11.96 -15.46
C ILE A 70 -2.72 12.59 -14.14
N VAL A 71 -2.92 13.90 -14.17
CA VAL A 71 -3.50 14.66 -13.06
C VAL A 71 -4.97 14.93 -13.35
N VAL A 72 -5.83 14.45 -12.47
CA VAL A 72 -7.28 14.67 -12.52
C VAL A 72 -7.82 14.98 -11.12
N SER A 73 -8.82 15.85 -11.03
CA SER A 73 -9.46 16.17 -9.74
C SER A 73 -10.04 14.91 -9.08
N ALA A 74 -9.92 14.81 -7.76
CA ALA A 74 -10.34 13.67 -6.96
C ALA A 74 -11.78 13.18 -7.24
N PRO A 75 -12.81 14.03 -7.41
CA PRO A 75 -14.17 13.56 -7.72
C PRO A 75 -14.29 12.77 -9.05
N ARG A 76 -13.30 12.88 -9.92
CA ARG A 76 -13.26 12.25 -11.25
C ARG A 76 -12.35 11.02 -11.30
N LEU A 77 -11.44 10.88 -10.33
CA LEU A 77 -10.44 9.81 -10.26
C LEU A 77 -11.09 8.43 -10.33
N TRP A 78 -12.12 8.19 -9.51
CA TRP A 78 -12.87 6.93 -9.51
C TRP A 78 -13.36 6.52 -10.91
N HIS A 79 -13.93 7.47 -11.64
CA HIS A 79 -14.45 7.21 -12.97
C HIS A 79 -13.34 6.95 -13.98
N LEU A 80 -12.19 7.62 -13.85
CA LEU A 80 -11.02 7.33 -14.68
C LEU A 80 -10.50 5.91 -14.42
N CYS A 81 -10.31 5.53 -13.16
CA CYS A 81 -9.87 4.18 -12.76
C CYS A 81 -10.80 3.09 -13.34
N LEU A 82 -12.13 3.24 -13.22
CA LEU A 82 -13.07 2.28 -13.80
C LEU A 82 -12.89 2.09 -15.31
N ARG A 83 -12.55 3.17 -16.03
CA ARG A 83 -12.34 3.11 -17.49
C ARG A 83 -10.99 2.48 -17.82
N LEU A 84 -9.94 2.77 -17.05
CA LEU A 84 -8.63 2.13 -17.19
C LEU A 84 -8.74 0.62 -16.91
N ILE A 85 -9.40 0.22 -15.82
CA ILE A 85 -9.65 -1.19 -15.50
C ILE A 85 -10.40 -1.88 -16.66
N SER A 86 -11.41 -1.23 -17.26
CA SER A 86 -12.13 -1.79 -18.42
C SER A 86 -11.30 -1.95 -19.70
N MET A 87 -10.11 -1.36 -19.76
CA MET A 87 -9.16 -1.55 -20.86
C MET A 87 -8.27 -2.78 -20.65
N MET A 88 -8.10 -3.21 -19.40
CA MET A 88 -7.31 -4.39 -19.03
C MET A 88 -8.01 -5.70 -19.40
N PRO A 89 -7.25 -6.80 -19.54
CA PRO A 89 -7.81 -8.14 -19.70
C PRO A 89 -8.67 -8.56 -18.49
N PRO A 90 -9.47 -9.65 -18.61
CA PRO A 90 -10.32 -10.15 -17.53
C PRO A 90 -9.58 -10.59 -16.26
N ARG A 91 -8.26 -10.81 -16.35
CA ARG A 91 -7.39 -11.13 -15.23
C ARG A 91 -6.07 -10.39 -15.37
N PHE A 92 -5.53 -9.91 -14.26
CA PHE A 92 -4.30 -9.12 -14.18
C PHE A 92 -3.65 -9.30 -12.81
N TYR A 93 -2.50 -8.69 -12.58
CA TYR A 93 -1.75 -8.69 -11.31
C TYR A 93 -2.04 -7.38 -10.56
N PRO A 94 -2.84 -7.39 -9.47
CA PRO A 94 -3.04 -6.21 -8.64
C PRO A 94 -1.77 -5.76 -7.91
N ILE A 95 -1.72 -4.47 -7.63
CA ILE A 95 -0.64 -3.79 -6.90
C ILE A 95 -1.27 -2.88 -5.85
N LEU A 96 -0.67 -2.80 -4.67
CA LEU A 96 -1.05 -1.92 -3.58
C LEU A 96 0.23 -1.43 -2.91
N ASP A 97 0.42 -0.13 -2.83
CA ASP A 97 1.48 0.47 -2.03
C ASP A 97 0.86 1.11 -0.80
N TYR A 98 1.51 0.96 0.35
CA TYR A 98 1.00 1.48 1.60
C TYR A 98 2.12 2.16 2.40
N ILE A 99 1.90 3.40 2.82
CA ILE A 99 2.77 4.09 3.77
C ILE A 99 2.46 3.50 5.14
N GLY A 100 3.19 2.43 5.46
CA GLY A 100 3.00 1.63 6.66
C GLY A 100 3.68 2.21 7.89
N HIS A 101 3.99 1.32 8.85
CA HIS A 101 4.58 1.69 10.14
C HIS A 101 6.06 1.34 10.25
N ASP A 102 6.68 0.84 9.18
CA ASP A 102 8.09 0.46 9.17
C ASP A 102 8.99 1.70 9.32
N ALA A 103 9.93 1.63 10.26
CA ALA A 103 10.78 2.77 10.60
C ALA A 103 11.86 3.09 9.56
N PHE A 104 12.14 2.17 8.63
CA PHE A 104 13.26 2.27 7.69
C PHE A 104 12.86 2.03 6.24
N ARG A 105 11.56 1.88 5.99
CA ARG A 105 10.95 1.81 4.68
C ARG A 105 9.72 2.71 4.64
N GLU A 106 9.72 3.67 3.73
CA GLU A 106 8.62 4.62 3.58
C GLU A 106 7.35 3.97 3.02
N ILE A 107 7.49 3.08 2.04
CA ILE A 107 6.39 2.44 1.33
C ILE A 107 6.52 0.91 1.41
N ASP A 108 5.44 0.24 1.78
CA ASP A 108 5.26 -1.19 1.70
C ASP A 108 4.66 -1.56 0.33
N PRO A 109 5.45 -2.08 -0.63
CA PRO A 109 4.92 -2.47 -1.93
C PRO A 109 4.33 -3.88 -1.84
N TYR A 110 3.06 -4.04 -2.21
CA TYR A 110 2.39 -5.32 -2.27
C TYR A 110 1.98 -5.65 -3.71
N ILE A 111 2.37 -6.82 -4.20
CA ILE A 111 2.03 -7.29 -5.54
C ILE A 111 1.43 -8.70 -5.51
N SER A 112 0.46 -8.94 -6.37
CA SER A 112 0.02 -10.31 -6.66
C SER A 112 0.92 -10.92 -7.72
N TYR A 113 1.51 -12.08 -7.43
CA TYR A 113 2.15 -12.93 -8.45
C TYR A 113 1.15 -13.88 -9.13
N ASP A 114 -0.10 -13.87 -8.68
CA ASP A 114 -1.22 -14.60 -9.28
C ASP A 114 -2.10 -13.69 -10.14
N LEU A 115 -2.64 -14.22 -11.24
CA LEU A 115 -3.67 -13.53 -12.02
C LEU A 115 -5.01 -13.49 -11.28
N ILE A 116 -5.47 -12.30 -10.90
CA ILE A 116 -6.73 -12.08 -10.18
C ILE A 116 -7.84 -11.68 -11.16
N PRO A 117 -9.06 -12.27 -11.05
CA PRO A 117 -10.21 -11.84 -11.84
C PRO A 117 -10.56 -10.36 -11.60
N GLN A 118 -10.86 -9.66 -12.68
CA GLN A 118 -11.23 -8.24 -12.66
C GLN A 118 -12.41 -7.95 -11.70
N ASP A 119 -13.41 -8.83 -11.63
CA ASP A 119 -14.54 -8.66 -10.72
C ASP A 119 -14.10 -8.67 -9.24
N ARG A 120 -13.16 -9.55 -8.88
CA ARG A 120 -12.60 -9.65 -7.53
C ARG A 120 -11.84 -8.38 -7.15
N PHE A 121 -11.03 -7.87 -8.08
CA PHE A 121 -10.36 -6.58 -7.92
C PHE A 121 -11.36 -5.44 -7.73
N LEU A 122 -12.33 -5.32 -8.64
CA LEU A 122 -13.34 -4.25 -8.61
C LEU A 122 -14.20 -4.28 -7.34
N ASP A 123 -14.51 -5.45 -6.80
CA ASP A 123 -15.27 -5.55 -5.55
C ASP A 123 -14.47 -4.98 -4.38
N GLY A 124 -13.16 -5.27 -4.29
CA GLY A 124 -12.25 -4.60 -3.35
C GLY A 124 -12.21 -3.08 -3.54
N VAL A 125 -12.02 -2.62 -4.79
CA VAL A 125 -11.93 -1.17 -5.06
C VAL A 125 -13.24 -0.45 -4.73
N ARG A 126 -14.41 -1.05 -5.02
CA ARG A 126 -15.71 -0.47 -4.68
C ARG A 126 -15.93 -0.40 -3.18
N ARG A 127 -15.57 -1.48 -2.47
CA ARG A 127 -15.78 -1.64 -1.04
C ARG A 127 -14.94 -0.66 -0.24
N TYR A 128 -13.67 -0.50 -0.61
CA TYR A 128 -12.71 0.36 0.07
C TYR A 128 -12.37 1.63 -0.73
N ARG A 129 -13.32 2.09 -1.54
CA ARG A 129 -13.17 3.31 -2.34
C ARG A 129 -12.72 4.52 -1.50
N PRO A 130 -13.26 4.79 -0.29
CA PRO A 130 -12.76 5.87 0.56
C PRO A 130 -11.26 5.81 0.81
N PHE A 131 -10.73 4.63 1.12
CA PHE A 131 -9.30 4.42 1.32
C PHE A 131 -8.53 4.68 0.02
N LEU A 132 -8.85 3.93 -1.02
CA LEU A 132 -8.07 3.93 -2.27
C LEU A 132 -8.08 5.28 -3.01
N MET A 133 -9.19 6.03 -2.96
CA MET A 133 -9.37 7.26 -3.75
C MET A 133 -9.10 8.54 -2.97
N GLU A 134 -9.20 8.52 -1.64
CA GLU A 134 -9.14 9.75 -0.82
C GLU A 134 -8.01 9.74 0.19
N ASP A 135 -7.64 8.58 0.72
CA ASP A 135 -6.63 8.46 1.78
C ASP A 135 -5.22 8.66 1.23
N GLY A 136 -4.39 9.45 1.92
CA GLY A 136 -3.04 9.78 1.47
C GLY A 136 -2.03 8.67 1.74
N MET A 137 -2.41 7.61 2.46
CA MET A 137 -1.46 6.58 2.89
C MET A 137 -1.31 5.43 1.91
N CYS A 138 -1.99 5.44 0.75
CA CYS A 138 -1.92 4.30 -0.17
C CYS A 138 -1.89 4.67 -1.65
N GLY A 139 -1.17 3.86 -2.43
CA GLY A 139 -1.31 3.76 -3.87
C GLY A 139 -1.91 2.40 -4.26
N PHE A 140 -2.53 2.29 -5.43
CA PHE A 140 -3.02 1.01 -5.94
C PHE A 140 -3.11 0.97 -7.45
N GLY A 141 -3.03 -0.22 -8.00
CA GLY A 141 -3.06 -0.39 -9.45
C GLY A 141 -3.15 -1.84 -9.88
N ALA A 142 -2.83 -2.06 -11.14
CA ALA A 142 -2.69 -3.38 -11.70
C ALA A 142 -1.82 -3.39 -12.96
N MET A 143 -1.27 -4.55 -13.24
CA MET A 143 -0.46 -4.84 -14.43
C MET A 143 -1.00 -6.05 -15.19
N SER A 144 -1.00 -5.98 -16.52
CA SER A 144 -1.15 -7.13 -17.41
C SER A 144 0.00 -7.20 -18.40
N GLU A 145 0.46 -8.42 -18.68
CA GLU A 145 1.55 -8.66 -19.63
C GLU A 145 1.06 -8.69 -21.08
N GLU A 146 -0.15 -9.21 -21.35
CA GLU A 146 -0.71 -9.34 -22.70
C GLU A 146 -2.20 -8.94 -22.75
N PRO A 147 -2.55 -7.81 -23.40
CA PRO A 147 -1.63 -6.77 -23.86
C PRO A 147 -0.89 -6.12 -22.68
N PHE A 148 0.28 -5.56 -22.95
CA PHE A 148 1.04 -4.90 -21.91
C PHE A 148 0.32 -3.60 -21.49
N MET A 149 -0.17 -3.57 -20.26
CA MET A 149 -0.80 -2.41 -19.64
C MET A 149 -0.56 -2.41 -18.14
N TYR A 150 -0.08 -1.29 -17.63
CA TYR A 150 0.06 -1.00 -16.22
C TYR A 150 -0.72 0.29 -15.94
N PHE A 151 -1.54 0.30 -14.89
CA PHE A 151 -2.03 1.56 -14.34
C PHE A 151 -1.82 1.54 -12.84
N PHE A 152 -1.48 2.70 -12.30
CA PHE A 152 -1.26 2.88 -10.88
C PHE A 152 -1.70 4.27 -10.46
N VAL A 153 -2.44 4.34 -9.37
CA VAL A 153 -2.79 5.58 -8.68
C VAL A 153 -1.88 5.64 -7.47
N ASP A 154 -0.94 6.56 -7.43
CA ASP A 154 0.03 6.68 -6.33
C ASP A 154 -0.60 7.28 -5.06
N GLU A 155 0.20 7.45 -4.01
CA GLU A 155 -0.16 8.11 -2.75
C GLU A 155 -0.55 9.59 -2.93
N HIS A 156 -0.04 10.25 -3.97
CA HIS A 156 -0.41 11.61 -4.39
C HIS A 156 -1.70 11.66 -5.21
N LYS A 157 -2.26 10.49 -5.55
CA LYS A 157 -3.42 10.26 -6.43
C LYS A 157 -3.22 10.73 -7.86
N ILE A 158 -1.97 10.70 -8.32
CA ILE A 158 -1.57 10.86 -9.71
C ILE A 158 -1.68 9.49 -10.37
N VAL A 159 -2.19 9.46 -11.60
CA VAL A 159 -2.41 8.21 -12.31
C VAL A 159 -1.31 8.01 -13.34
N THR A 160 -0.42 7.06 -13.08
CA THR A 160 0.56 6.59 -14.07
C THR A 160 -0.06 5.47 -14.88
N VAL A 161 0.00 5.57 -16.21
CA VAL A 161 -0.43 4.52 -17.13
C VAL A 161 0.69 4.20 -18.09
N ARG A 162 1.13 2.95 -18.13
CA ARG A 162 2.11 2.46 -19.10
C ARG A 162 1.41 1.47 -20.04
N ILE A 163 1.53 1.68 -21.34
CA ILE A 163 0.83 0.87 -22.34
C ILE A 163 1.69 0.61 -23.57
N GLU A 164 1.51 -0.56 -24.19
CA GLU A 164 2.10 -0.87 -25.48
C GLU A 164 1.60 0.09 -26.59
N PRO A 165 2.37 0.31 -27.69
CA PRO A 165 2.05 1.30 -28.73
C PRO A 165 0.68 1.10 -29.38
N ALA A 166 0.24 -0.17 -29.50
CA ALA A 166 -1.05 -0.51 -30.09
C ALA A 166 -2.25 0.04 -29.31
N MET A 167 -2.08 0.33 -28.02
CA MET A 167 -3.13 0.85 -27.15
C MET A 167 -3.17 2.38 -27.11
N LYS A 168 -2.16 3.08 -27.66
CA LYS A 168 -1.99 4.53 -27.51
C LYS A 168 -3.24 5.32 -27.88
N GLU A 169 -3.72 5.14 -29.11
CA GLU A 169 -4.89 5.88 -29.59
C GLU A 169 -6.16 5.62 -28.77
N ARG A 170 -6.28 4.43 -28.17
CA ARG A 170 -7.42 4.07 -27.32
C ARG A 170 -7.37 4.83 -26.01
N LEU A 171 -6.19 4.96 -25.40
CA LEU A 171 -6.00 5.75 -24.19
C LEU A 171 -6.16 7.25 -24.45
N ASP A 172 -5.58 7.79 -25.52
CA ASP A 172 -5.74 9.20 -25.90
C ASP A 172 -7.22 9.60 -26.01
N ARG A 173 -8.03 8.79 -26.71
CA ARG A 173 -9.48 9.02 -26.84
C ARG A 173 -10.22 8.92 -25.49
N LEU A 174 -9.77 8.04 -24.60
CA LEU A 174 -10.32 7.96 -23.25
C LEU A 174 -10.05 9.25 -22.48
N LEU A 175 -8.81 9.74 -22.47
CA LEU A 175 -8.41 10.97 -21.78
C LEU A 175 -9.13 12.19 -22.35
N GLU A 176 -9.30 12.26 -23.68
CA GLU A 176 -10.10 13.31 -24.35
C GLU A 176 -11.57 13.30 -23.89
N THR A 177 -12.16 12.13 -23.63
CA THR A 177 -13.53 12.02 -23.09
C THR A 177 -13.62 12.60 -21.67
N PHE A 178 -12.51 12.58 -20.93
CA PHE A 178 -12.37 13.28 -19.65
C PHE A 178 -11.98 14.76 -19.83
N GLY A 179 -11.93 15.28 -21.05
CA GLY A 179 -11.51 16.66 -21.32
C GLY A 179 -10.08 16.94 -20.86
N LEU A 180 -9.28 15.89 -20.63
CA LEU A 180 -7.86 16.01 -20.31
C LEU A 180 -7.10 16.19 -21.61
N ARG A 181 -6.09 17.07 -21.58
CA ARG A 181 -5.24 17.39 -22.72
C ARG A 181 -3.80 17.10 -22.35
N GLU A 182 -3.04 16.78 -23.38
CA GLU A 182 -1.58 16.71 -23.26
C GLU A 182 -1.03 18.10 -22.89
N ILE A 183 -0.27 18.15 -21.81
CA ILE A 183 0.42 19.33 -21.32
C ILE A 183 1.81 18.92 -20.84
N ALA A 184 2.77 19.84 -20.90
CA ALA A 184 4.16 19.54 -20.56
C ALA A 184 4.33 19.18 -19.08
N GLU A 185 3.64 19.91 -18.21
CA GLU A 185 3.80 19.82 -16.75
C GLU A 185 2.41 19.81 -16.11
N PRO A 186 1.72 18.66 -16.06
CA PRO A 186 0.58 18.50 -15.17
C PRO A 186 1.04 18.66 -13.72
N ALA A 187 0.21 19.25 -12.86
CA ALA A 187 0.60 19.62 -11.50
C ALA A 187 -0.45 19.14 -10.49
N GLY A 188 -0.10 18.06 -9.78
CA GLY A 188 -0.86 17.43 -8.70
C GLY A 188 -0.42 17.94 -7.32
N ALA A 189 -0.60 17.12 -6.28
CA ALA A 189 -0.19 17.48 -4.93
C ALA A 189 1.34 17.43 -4.76
N ASP A 190 2.00 16.57 -5.53
CA ASP A 190 3.45 16.36 -5.62
C ASP A 190 4.23 17.57 -6.17
N ALA A 191 3.57 18.46 -6.90
CA ALA A 191 4.19 19.64 -7.51
C ALA A 191 4.66 20.72 -6.50
N ALA A 192 4.39 20.52 -5.21
CA ALA A 192 4.87 21.34 -4.11
C ALA A 192 5.03 20.50 -2.83
N ALA A 193 5.59 21.10 -1.78
CA ALA A 193 5.55 20.46 -0.46
C ALA A 193 4.09 20.18 -0.06
N HIS A 194 3.84 18.96 0.40
CA HIS A 194 2.51 18.43 0.69
C HIS A 194 2.55 17.56 1.95
N GLU A 195 1.37 17.20 2.44
CA GLU A 195 1.20 16.31 3.59
C GLU A 195 0.37 15.10 3.19
N HIS A 196 0.77 13.93 3.70
CA HIS A 196 -0.02 12.72 3.69
C HIS A 196 -0.72 12.54 5.04
N ARG A 197 -1.98 12.10 5.01
CA ARG A 197 -2.74 11.73 6.20
C ARG A 197 -3.74 10.63 5.88
N SER A 198 -4.03 9.82 6.88
CA SER A 198 -5.24 9.01 6.84
C SER A 198 -6.49 9.88 7.01
N VAL A 199 -7.57 9.47 6.34
CA VAL A 199 -8.86 10.16 6.37
C VAL A 199 -9.98 9.25 6.84
N LEU A 200 -9.68 8.01 7.22
CA LEU A 200 -10.68 7.05 7.66
C LEU A 200 -11.10 7.31 9.11
N VAL A 201 -12.38 7.10 9.41
CA VAL A 201 -12.85 7.02 10.80
C VAL A 201 -12.78 5.58 11.29
N THR A 202 -12.30 5.43 12.51
CA THR A 202 -12.24 4.15 13.24
C THR A 202 -12.89 4.32 14.61
N PRO A 203 -14.24 4.41 14.68
CA PRO A 203 -14.93 4.56 15.95
C PRO A 203 -14.81 3.29 16.79
N ASP A 204 -14.48 3.43 18.08
CA ASP A 204 -14.35 2.29 19.02
C ASP A 204 -15.64 1.45 19.13
N ASP A 205 -16.80 2.03 18.80
CA ASP A 205 -18.13 1.40 18.91
C ASP A 205 -18.66 0.80 17.60
N GLU A 206 -17.95 0.95 16.48
CA GLU A 206 -18.31 0.38 15.17
C GLU A 206 -17.21 -0.55 14.64
N PRO A 207 -17.09 -1.80 15.15
CA PRO A 207 -16.03 -2.74 14.74
C PRO A 207 -16.13 -3.19 13.27
N ASP A 208 -17.23 -2.90 12.57
CA ASP A 208 -17.35 -3.12 11.12
C ASP A 208 -16.69 -1.99 10.30
N MET A 209 -16.24 -0.91 10.94
CA MET A 209 -15.47 0.17 10.34
C MET A 209 -13.97 -0.10 10.45
N LEU A 210 -13.40 -0.57 9.35
CA LEU A 210 -12.00 -0.93 9.27
C LEU A 210 -11.10 0.30 9.22
N SER A 211 -10.00 0.22 9.96
CA SER A 211 -8.81 1.05 9.82
C SER A 211 -8.08 0.82 8.50
N ALA A 212 -7.11 1.69 8.17
CA ALA A 212 -6.28 1.52 6.98
C ALA A 212 -5.53 0.18 6.98
N ASP A 213 -4.92 -0.20 8.12
CA ASP A 213 -4.19 -1.45 8.27
C ASP A 213 -5.09 -2.69 8.03
N GLU A 214 -6.30 -2.68 8.57
CA GLU A 214 -7.28 -3.77 8.37
C GLU A 214 -7.81 -3.82 6.93
N VAL A 215 -7.94 -2.66 6.26
CA VAL A 215 -8.27 -2.62 4.83
C VAL A 215 -7.13 -3.22 4.01
N VAL A 216 -5.88 -2.87 4.30
CA VAL A 216 -4.70 -3.43 3.62
C VAL A 216 -4.65 -4.95 3.82
N GLU A 217 -4.83 -5.43 5.05
CA GLU A 217 -4.92 -6.86 5.36
C GLU A 217 -5.98 -7.57 4.52
N TRP A 218 -7.19 -7.01 4.48
CA TRP A 218 -8.28 -7.58 3.69
C TRP A 218 -7.96 -7.59 2.19
N LEU A 219 -7.39 -6.51 1.66
CA LEU A 219 -7.01 -6.40 0.25
C LEU A 219 -5.88 -7.37 -0.10
N ARG A 220 -4.91 -7.59 0.80
CA ARG A 220 -3.85 -8.59 0.61
C ARG A 220 -4.42 -9.99 0.44
N GLU A 221 -5.43 -10.37 1.21
CA GLU A 221 -6.10 -11.66 1.00
C GLU A 221 -6.94 -11.72 -0.27
N GLU A 222 -7.72 -10.67 -0.50
CA GLU A 222 -8.66 -10.68 -1.61
C GLU A 222 -7.93 -10.61 -2.95
N TRP A 223 -6.83 -9.87 -3.01
CA TRP A 223 -6.01 -9.73 -4.21
C TRP A 223 -4.79 -10.63 -4.21
N ARG A 224 -4.60 -11.47 -3.17
CA ARG A 224 -3.45 -12.39 -3.01
C ARG A 224 -2.10 -11.68 -3.12
N LEU A 225 -2.01 -10.54 -2.44
CA LEU A 225 -0.82 -9.72 -2.47
C LEU A 225 0.22 -10.24 -1.47
N THR A 226 1.47 -10.19 -1.91
CA THR A 226 2.65 -10.46 -1.09
C THR A 226 3.49 -9.19 -1.03
N LEU A 227 4.14 -8.95 0.11
CA LEU A 227 5.09 -7.84 0.25
C LEU A 227 6.26 -8.08 -0.72
N ASN A 228 6.47 -7.15 -1.64
CA ASN A 228 7.46 -7.23 -2.71
C ASN A 228 8.81 -6.69 -2.24
N VAL A 229 9.40 -7.36 -1.25
CA VAL A 229 10.74 -7.06 -0.73
C VAL A 229 11.54 -8.36 -0.64
N ASP A 230 12.86 -8.28 -0.64
CA ASP A 230 13.72 -9.44 -0.34
C ASP A 230 13.67 -9.70 1.18
N PRO A 231 13.05 -10.81 1.65
CA PRO A 231 12.90 -11.07 3.07
C PRO A 231 14.22 -11.43 3.76
N GLU A 232 15.28 -11.73 2.99
CA GLU A 232 16.61 -12.08 3.50
C GLU A 232 17.52 -10.85 3.66
N VAL A 233 17.14 -9.71 3.09
CA VAL A 233 17.92 -8.47 3.13
C VAL A 233 17.31 -7.50 4.14
N ASN A 234 18.14 -7.01 5.06
CA ASN A 234 17.74 -5.95 5.98
C ASN A 234 18.54 -4.67 5.76
N ALA A 235 18.02 -3.84 4.87
CA ALA A 235 18.55 -2.53 4.55
C ALA A 235 17.46 -1.46 4.66
N ASP A 236 17.86 -0.21 4.86
CA ASP A 236 16.96 0.93 4.70
C ASP A 236 16.72 1.28 3.22
N ASP A 237 15.87 2.27 2.97
CA ASP A 237 15.55 2.77 1.62
C ASP A 237 16.77 3.27 0.82
N ALA A 238 17.88 3.59 1.50
CA ALA A 238 19.13 3.97 0.85
C ALA A 238 20.05 2.76 0.57
N GLY A 239 19.56 1.53 0.79
CA GLY A 239 20.31 0.29 0.63
C GLY A 239 21.38 0.07 1.71
N ARG A 240 21.35 0.82 2.81
CA ARG A 240 22.34 0.68 3.89
C ARG A 240 21.94 -0.47 4.81
N PRO A 241 22.84 -1.43 5.09
CA PRO A 241 22.51 -2.55 5.95
C PRO A 241 22.26 -2.09 7.38
N LEU A 242 21.17 -2.59 7.98
CA LEU A 242 20.75 -2.22 9.34
C LEU A 242 21.29 -3.17 10.42
N GLY A 243 21.62 -4.42 10.05
CA GLY A 243 22.01 -5.46 11.01
C GLY A 243 20.82 -5.96 11.83
N TYR A 244 21.01 -6.22 13.12
CA TYR A 244 19.90 -6.64 13.98
C TYR A 244 18.99 -5.46 14.30
N THR A 245 17.71 -5.63 13.99
CA THR A 245 16.69 -4.59 14.17
C THR A 245 15.52 -5.18 14.95
N PRO A 246 14.87 -4.42 15.85
CA PRO A 246 13.62 -4.85 16.44
C PRO A 246 12.50 -4.79 15.42
N PHE A 247 11.65 -5.82 15.42
CA PHE A 247 10.45 -5.91 14.62
C PHE A 247 9.23 -5.99 15.54
N ARG A 248 8.14 -5.35 15.10
CA ARG A 248 6.80 -5.54 15.62
C ARG A 248 6.04 -6.41 14.63
N CYS A 249 5.77 -7.65 15.03
CA CYS A 249 5.00 -8.58 14.24
C CYS A 249 3.59 -8.69 14.80
N ILE A 250 2.58 -8.55 13.94
CA ILE A 250 1.17 -8.78 14.29
C ILE A 250 0.73 -10.09 13.66
N VAL A 251 0.33 -11.02 14.51
CA VAL A 251 -0.16 -12.34 14.11
C VAL A 251 -1.67 -12.36 14.28
N ARG A 252 -2.37 -12.68 13.20
CA ARG A 252 -3.81 -12.90 13.22
C ARG A 252 -4.11 -14.38 13.37
N TRP A 253 -5.00 -14.68 14.29
CA TRP A 253 -5.48 -16.01 14.61
C TRP A 253 -6.95 -16.14 14.27
N PRO A 254 -7.37 -17.26 13.68
CA PRO A 254 -8.79 -17.57 13.63
C PRO A 254 -9.35 -17.75 15.05
N GLY A 255 -10.48 -17.11 15.29
CA GLY A 255 -11.29 -17.23 16.50
C GLY A 255 -12.60 -17.95 16.23
N ALA A 256 -13.41 -18.07 17.28
CA ALA A 256 -14.73 -18.69 17.18
C ALA A 256 -15.67 -17.84 16.32
N ALA A 257 -16.56 -18.51 15.56
CA ALA A 257 -17.60 -17.89 14.76
C ALA A 257 -17.11 -16.86 13.71
N GLY A 258 -15.88 -17.01 13.20
CA GLY A 258 -15.32 -16.16 12.15
C GLY A 258 -14.71 -14.84 12.64
N ALA A 259 -14.64 -14.63 13.96
CA ALA A 259 -13.87 -13.52 14.52
C ALA A 259 -12.37 -13.81 14.41
N TYR A 260 -11.56 -12.77 14.25
CA TYR A 260 -10.11 -12.87 14.34
C TYR A 260 -9.61 -12.36 15.70
N ARG A 261 -8.48 -12.90 16.14
CA ARG A 261 -7.72 -12.40 17.29
C ARG A 261 -6.33 -12.00 16.86
N HIS A 262 -5.75 -11.01 17.51
CA HIS A 262 -4.43 -10.50 17.19
C HIS A 262 -3.46 -10.66 18.35
N THR A 263 -2.27 -11.16 18.04
CA THR A 263 -1.13 -11.22 18.97
C THR A 263 -0.03 -10.33 18.43
N GLU A 264 0.45 -9.41 19.26
CA GLU A 264 1.67 -8.65 18.98
C GLU A 264 2.88 -9.39 19.55
N VAL A 265 3.88 -9.60 18.71
CA VAL A 265 5.17 -10.17 19.07
C VAL A 265 6.25 -9.17 18.72
N LEU A 266 7.06 -8.80 19.72
CA LEU A 266 8.25 -7.99 19.52
C LEU A 266 9.44 -8.93 19.46
N VAL A 267 10.19 -8.89 18.36
CA VAL A 267 11.39 -9.70 18.15
C VAL A 267 12.56 -8.84 17.75
N VAL A 268 13.78 -9.34 17.90
CA VAL A 268 14.99 -8.81 17.26
C VAL A 268 15.44 -9.86 16.26
N ALA A 269 15.69 -9.44 15.03
CA ALA A 269 16.09 -10.31 13.94
C ALA A 269 17.07 -9.60 13.00
N GLN A 270 17.82 -10.36 12.20
CA GLN A 270 18.70 -9.84 11.16
C GLN A 270 17.97 -9.50 9.87
N CYS A 271 16.81 -10.10 9.61
CA CYS A 271 16.00 -9.92 8.41
C CYS A 271 14.52 -10.24 8.67
N LEU A 272 13.67 -9.95 7.68
CA LEU A 272 12.23 -10.18 7.77
C LEU A 272 11.92 -11.69 7.89
N ALA A 273 12.58 -12.53 7.09
CA ALA A 273 12.39 -13.98 7.16
C ALA A 273 12.64 -14.53 8.57
N GLU A 274 13.74 -14.10 9.21
CA GLU A 274 14.06 -14.51 10.58
C GLU A 274 13.06 -13.93 11.60
N ALA A 275 12.58 -12.70 11.40
CA ALA A 275 11.56 -12.12 12.28
C ALA A 275 10.25 -12.90 12.22
N GLU A 276 9.84 -13.34 11.03
CA GLU A 276 8.65 -14.17 10.81
C GLU A 276 8.81 -15.56 11.46
N ASP A 277 9.96 -16.22 11.26
CA ASP A 277 10.27 -17.51 11.88
C ASP A 277 10.23 -17.44 13.41
N LEU A 278 10.91 -16.46 14.02
CA LEU A 278 10.90 -16.23 15.47
C LEU A 278 9.49 -15.97 16.00
N THR A 279 8.68 -15.25 15.23
CA THR A 279 7.31 -14.91 15.58
C THR A 279 6.44 -16.17 15.59
N PHE A 280 6.52 -17.01 14.56
CA PHE A 280 5.80 -18.27 14.51
C PHE A 280 6.24 -19.23 15.61
N ASP A 281 7.54 -19.34 15.89
CA ASP A 281 8.07 -20.17 16.98
C ASP A 281 7.57 -19.70 18.35
N ALA A 282 7.52 -18.38 18.59
CA ALA A 282 6.95 -17.81 19.81
C ALA A 282 5.46 -18.15 19.93
N CYS A 283 4.72 -17.98 18.83
CA CYS A 283 3.29 -18.21 18.75
C CYS A 283 2.90 -19.68 18.87
N ALA A 284 3.75 -20.63 18.45
CA ALA A 284 3.52 -22.06 18.58
C ALA A 284 3.40 -22.52 20.05
N THR A 285 3.86 -21.69 21.00
CA THR A 285 3.73 -21.94 22.45
C THR A 285 2.38 -21.52 23.02
N ILE A 286 1.58 -20.75 22.29
CA ILE A 286 0.22 -20.37 22.68
C ILE A 286 -0.70 -21.58 22.48
N GLU A 287 -1.43 -21.99 23.53
CA GLU A 287 -2.43 -23.05 23.42
C GLU A 287 -3.47 -22.66 22.34
N THR A 288 -3.49 -23.40 21.25
CA THR A 288 -4.55 -23.29 20.24
C THR A 288 -5.86 -23.69 20.91
N THR A 289 -6.78 -22.73 21.05
CA THR A 289 -8.16 -23.03 21.48
C THR A 289 -8.72 -24.13 20.59
N PRO A 290 -9.42 -25.14 21.15
CA PRO A 290 -9.92 -26.31 20.42
C PRO A 290 -10.96 -26.01 19.33
N ASP A 291 -11.37 -24.74 19.19
CA ASP A 291 -12.26 -24.25 18.13
C ASP A 291 -11.49 -23.69 16.91
N ALA A 292 -10.19 -23.99 16.79
CA ALA A 292 -9.40 -23.63 15.62
C ALA A 292 -10.11 -24.12 14.34
N THR A 293 -10.52 -23.16 13.51
CA THR A 293 -10.95 -23.45 12.15
C THR A 293 -9.79 -24.08 11.37
N GLU A 294 -10.03 -24.61 10.17
CA GLU A 294 -8.95 -25.14 9.31
C GLU A 294 -7.94 -24.05 8.86
N GLU A 295 -8.21 -22.78 9.17
CA GLU A 295 -7.32 -21.67 8.86
C GLU A 295 -6.11 -21.66 9.80
N SER A 296 -4.93 -21.39 9.24
CA SER A 296 -3.69 -21.25 10.00
C SER A 296 -3.49 -19.79 10.41
N PRO A 297 -2.80 -19.52 11.52
CA PRO A 297 -2.38 -18.16 11.85
C PRO A 297 -1.55 -17.56 10.72
N ALA A 298 -1.66 -16.25 10.52
CA ALA A 298 -0.93 -15.51 9.51
C ALA A 298 -0.30 -14.26 10.12
N ILE A 299 0.92 -13.92 9.70
CA ILE A 299 1.53 -12.64 10.02
C ILE A 299 0.94 -11.58 9.10
N VAL A 300 0.24 -10.61 9.68
CA VAL A 300 -0.45 -9.55 8.93
C VAL A 300 0.36 -8.26 8.88
N SER A 301 1.32 -8.05 9.79
CA SER A 301 2.34 -6.99 9.67
C SER A 301 3.63 -7.44 10.36
N ALA A 302 4.77 -6.95 9.88
CA ALA A 302 6.10 -7.22 10.41
C ALA A 302 7.00 -6.00 10.17
N ASP A 303 6.82 -5.00 11.02
CA ASP A 303 7.38 -3.65 10.81
C ASP A 303 8.63 -3.46 11.67
N ARG A 304 9.71 -2.94 11.08
CA ARG A 304 10.92 -2.59 11.85
C ARG A 304 10.66 -1.37 12.71
N LEU A 305 11.27 -1.36 13.89
CA LEU A 305 11.16 -0.28 14.87
C LEU A 305 12.49 0.45 15.04
N THR A 306 12.42 1.76 15.29
CA THR A 306 13.52 2.48 15.92
C THR A 306 13.66 2.07 17.40
N ALA A 307 14.82 2.36 18.01
CA ALA A 307 15.01 2.16 19.45
C ALA A 307 13.97 2.92 20.30
N ALA A 308 13.58 4.12 19.85
CA ALA A 308 12.58 4.94 20.53
C ALA A 308 11.19 4.29 20.49
N GLN A 309 10.76 3.80 19.32
CA GLN A 309 9.50 3.08 19.19
C GLN A 309 9.52 1.76 20.00
N LEU A 310 10.62 1.01 19.95
CA LEU A 310 10.76 -0.20 20.77
C LEU A 310 10.58 0.10 22.26
N ALA A 311 11.17 1.19 22.75
CA ALA A 311 11.02 1.61 24.14
C ALA A 311 9.58 1.93 24.51
N GLU A 312 8.85 2.61 23.62
CA GLU A 312 7.43 2.89 23.79
C GLU A 312 6.62 1.58 23.89
N PHE A 313 6.84 0.65 22.96
CA PHE A 313 6.16 -0.66 22.98
C PHE A 313 6.50 -1.51 24.21
N LEU A 314 7.70 -1.35 24.79
CA LEU A 314 8.10 -2.01 26.03
C LEU A 314 7.63 -1.26 27.29
N GLY A 315 7.05 -0.07 27.16
CA GLY A 315 6.57 0.75 28.28
C GLY A 315 7.70 1.41 29.07
N HIS A 316 8.83 1.73 28.44
CA HIS A 316 9.94 2.45 29.06
C HIS A 316 9.75 3.97 28.95
N ASP A 317 9.87 4.69 30.08
CA ASP A 317 9.76 6.15 30.16
C ASP A 317 10.88 6.92 29.42
N ARG A 318 11.93 6.23 28.96
CA ARG A 318 13.09 6.83 28.29
C ARG A 318 13.42 6.10 26.98
N PRO A 319 13.17 6.72 25.82
CA PRO A 319 13.39 6.08 24.52
C PRO A 319 14.86 5.76 24.25
N ASP A 320 15.79 6.58 24.73
CA ASP A 320 17.24 6.42 24.48
C ASP A 320 17.91 5.32 25.30
N ALA A 321 17.15 4.62 26.17
CA ALA A 321 17.71 3.69 27.15
C ALA A 321 17.53 2.21 26.80
N VAL A 322 16.84 1.89 25.69
CA VAL A 322 16.62 0.51 25.29
C VAL A 322 17.75 0.04 24.38
N GLU A 323 18.74 -0.56 25.01
CA GLU A 323 19.70 -1.43 24.32
C GLU A 323 19.08 -2.81 24.19
N TYR A 324 19.14 -3.37 22.98
CA TYR A 324 18.80 -4.76 22.73
C TYR A 324 20.05 -5.52 22.30
N GLU A 325 20.09 -6.81 22.62
CA GLU A 325 21.21 -7.66 22.24
C GLU A 325 21.27 -7.76 20.70
N GLN A 326 22.48 -7.76 20.15
CA GLN A 326 22.71 -7.97 18.71
C GLN A 326 22.62 -9.48 18.39
N THR A 327 21.48 -10.06 18.73
CA THR A 327 21.16 -11.47 18.58
C THR A 327 19.66 -11.65 18.40
N SER A 328 19.29 -12.73 17.73
CA SER A 328 17.91 -13.11 17.44
C SER A 328 17.19 -13.48 18.73
N ALA A 329 16.11 -12.78 19.07
CA ALA A 329 15.39 -13.01 20.32
C ALA A 329 13.95 -12.53 20.26
N VAL A 330 13.07 -13.23 20.98
CA VAL A 330 11.71 -12.74 21.29
C VAL A 330 11.79 -11.85 22.53
N LEU A 331 11.40 -10.59 22.40
CA LEU A 331 11.43 -9.60 23.49
C LEU A 331 10.15 -9.61 24.31
N ARG A 332 8.99 -9.68 23.62
CA ARG A 332 7.67 -9.60 24.24
C ARG A 332 6.63 -10.26 23.35
N MET A 333 5.59 -10.81 23.97
CA MET A 333 4.37 -11.24 23.29
C MET A 333 3.15 -10.79 24.10
N ARG A 334 2.12 -10.25 23.45
CA ARG A 334 0.83 -9.89 24.09
C ARG A 334 -0.35 -10.10 23.15
N ASN A 335 -1.51 -10.46 23.70
CA ASN A 335 -2.78 -10.42 22.96
C ASN A 335 -3.28 -8.97 22.91
N LEU A 336 -3.70 -8.52 21.73
CA LEU A 336 -4.25 -7.18 21.53
C LEU A 336 -5.73 -7.09 21.87
N ASP A 337 -6.47 -8.20 21.81
CA ASP A 337 -7.91 -8.20 22.09
C ASP A 337 -8.26 -8.28 23.59
N GLU A 338 -7.26 -8.42 24.46
CA GLU A 338 -7.43 -8.57 25.93
C GLU A 338 -7.02 -7.32 26.72
N SER A 339 -6.64 -6.23 26.04
CA SER A 339 -6.06 -5.02 26.66
C SER A 339 -7.03 -3.87 26.88
#